data_AF-A0A2N0NAQ6-F1
#
_entry.id   AF-A0A2N0NAQ6-F1
#
_cell.length_a   1.000
_cell.length_b   1.000
_cell.length_c   1.000
_cell.angle_alpha   90.00
_cell.angle_beta   90.00
_cell.angle_gamma   90.00
#
_symmetry.space_group_name_H-M   'P 1'
#
loop_
_entity.id
_entity.type
_entity.pdbx_description
1 polymer ?
#
loop_
_entity_poly.entity_id
_entity_poly.type
_entity_poly.pdbx_seq_one_letter_code
_entity_poly.pdbx_strand_id
1 'polypeptide(L)'
;MGESTISYALRQFFDVIISKFLTEKIIFPTTESGTNRITNGFKRIREFSNVIGAIDGSHIPIKAPHLFPVDYFNRKGFYFIVLQAVVDHEKKFLDICVGWP
;
A
#
# COMPACT_ATOMS: atom_id res chain seq x y z
N MET A 1 -12.85 28.84 13.70
CA MET A 1 -14.03 27.95 13.51
C MET A 1 -14.02 27.16 12.18
N GLY A 2 -12.96 27.24 11.34
CA GLY A 2 -12.91 26.57 10.03
C GLY A 2 -11.98 25.34 9.93
N GLU A 3 -10.84 25.35 10.63
CA GLU A 3 -9.86 24.24 10.55
C GLU A 3 -10.39 22.91 11.08
N SER A 4 -11.21 22.94 12.14
CA SER A 4 -11.81 21.74 12.74
C SER A 4 -12.80 21.05 11.80
N THR A 5 -13.58 21.83 11.04
CA THR A 5 -14.60 21.30 10.12
C THR A 5 -13.97 20.61 8.92
N ILE A 6 -12.92 21.21 8.33
CA ILE A 6 -12.16 20.59 7.23
C ILE A 6 -11.47 19.32 7.71
N SER A 7 -10.83 19.35 8.88
CA SER A 7 -10.17 18.19 9.47
C SER A 7 -11.15 17.02 9.69
N TYR A 8 -12.36 17.32 10.14
CA TYR A 8 -13.41 16.32 10.31
C TYR A 8 -13.89 15.74 8.98
N ALA A 9 -14.20 16.59 7.99
CA ALA A 9 -14.63 16.14 6.67
C ALA A 9 -13.56 15.28 5.97
N LEU A 10 -12.28 15.65 6.07
CA LEU A 10 -11.17 14.86 5.54
C LEU A 10 -11.08 13.49 6.21
N ARG A 11 -11.20 13.42 7.54
CA ARG A 11 -11.20 12.13 8.26
C ARG A 11 -12.32 11.22 7.77
N GLN A 12 -13.55 11.73 7.71
CA GLN A 12 -14.69 10.94 7.20
C GLN A 12 -14.47 10.46 5.76
N PHE A 13 -13.93 11.32 4.90
CA PHE A 13 -13.61 10.95 3.54
C PHE A 13 -12.59 9.81 3.48
N PHE A 14 -11.48 9.92 4.21
CA PHE A 14 -10.47 8.87 4.26
C PHE A 14 -11.00 7.58 4.87
N ASP A 15 -11.83 7.65 5.91
CA ASP A 15 -12.46 6.47 6.51
C ASP A 15 -13.29 5.71 5.49
N VAL A 16 -14.07 6.41 4.65
CA VAL A 16 -14.85 5.79 3.57
C VAL A 16 -13.95 5.21 2.48
N ILE A 17 -12.92 5.94 2.06
CA ILE A 17 -11.97 5.45 1.05
C ILE A 17 -11.27 4.18 1.55
N ILE A 18 -10.77 4.17 2.78
CA ILE A 18 -10.04 3.04 3.35
C ILE A 18 -10.99 1.85 3.57
N SER A 19 -12.12 2.07 4.25
CA SER A 19 -13.00 0.96 4.66
C SER A 19 -13.78 0.35 3.50
N LYS A 20 -14.16 1.13 2.48
CA LYS A 20 -14.98 0.65 1.36
C LYS A 20 -14.17 0.51 0.09
N PHE A 21 -13.52 1.59 -0.35
CA PHE A 21 -12.94 1.61 -1.69
C PHE A 21 -11.68 0.75 -1.78
N LEU A 22 -10.74 0.88 -0.84
CA LEU A 22 -9.50 0.11 -0.89
C LEU A 22 -9.77 -1.39 -0.73
N THR A 23 -10.65 -1.78 0.21
CA THR A 23 -11.04 -3.18 0.45
C THR A 23 -11.67 -3.85 -0.78
N GLU A 24 -12.41 -3.10 -1.59
CA GLU A 24 -13.03 -3.62 -2.82
C GLU A 24 -12.10 -3.64 -4.05
N LYS A 25 -11.00 -2.87 -4.02
CA LYS A 25 -10.12 -2.68 -5.20
C LYS A 25 -8.78 -3.36 -5.08
N ILE A 26 -8.22 -3.45 -3.88
CA ILE A 26 -6.94 -4.10 -3.60
C ILE A 26 -7.25 -5.52 -3.17
N ILE A 27 -7.30 -6.42 -4.15
CA ILE A 27 -7.64 -7.82 -3.93
C ILE A 27 -6.57 -8.69 -4.57
N PHE A 28 -5.96 -9.54 -3.75
CA PHE A 28 -5.02 -10.54 -4.23
C PHE A 28 -5.76 -11.60 -5.06
N PRO A 29 -5.22 -12.07 -6.20
CA PRO A 29 -5.89 -13.06 -7.04
C PRO A 29 -6.18 -14.36 -6.25
N THR A 30 -7.45 -14.71 -6.11
CA THR A 30 -7.90 -15.97 -5.48
C THR A 30 -8.44 -16.97 -6.48
N THR A 31 -8.69 -16.55 -7.74
CA THR A 31 -9.20 -17.41 -8.81
C THR A 31 -8.08 -17.78 -9.77
N GLU A 32 -8.17 -18.99 -10.34
CA GLU A 32 -7.21 -19.47 -11.34
C GLU A 32 -7.12 -18.52 -12.54
N SER A 33 -8.26 -18.01 -13.03
CA SER A 33 -8.30 -17.02 -14.11
C SER A 33 -7.56 -15.73 -13.76
N GLY A 34 -7.74 -15.22 -12.54
CA GLY A 34 -7.02 -14.03 -12.05
C GLY A 34 -5.51 -14.27 -11.98
N THR A 35 -5.09 -15.42 -11.45
CA THR A 35 -3.68 -15.84 -11.37
C THR A 35 -3.06 -15.99 -12.76
N ASN A 36 -3.78 -16.62 -13.70
CA ASN A 36 -3.34 -16.81 -15.07
C ASN A 36 -3.20 -15.47 -15.81
N ARG A 37 -4.13 -14.52 -15.60
CA ARG A 37 -4.03 -13.15 -16.15
C ARG A 37 -2.72 -12.48 -15.73
N ILE A 38 -2.37 -12.55 -14.44
CA ILE A 38 -1.18 -11.88 -13.91
C ILE A 38 0.09 -12.59 -14.39
N THR A 39 0.13 -13.92 -14.32
CA THR A 39 1.26 -14.74 -14.77
C THR A 39 1.59 -14.51 -16.24
N ASN A 40 0.57 -14.57 -17.11
CA ASN A 40 0.74 -14.30 -18.54
C ASN A 40 1.14 -12.84 -18.81
N GLY A 41 0.68 -11.91 -17.97
CA GLY A 41 1.06 -10.52 -17.99
C GLY A 41 2.56 -10.29 -17.77
N PHE A 42 3.11 -10.83 -16.69
CA PHE A 42 4.55 -10.74 -16.41
C PHE A 42 5.40 -11.46 -17.46
N LYS A 43 4.96 -12.64 -17.92
CA LYS A 43 5.61 -13.37 -19.00
C LYS A 43 5.68 -12.55 -20.30
N ARG A 44 4.64 -11.81 -20.64
CA ARG A 44 4.63 -10.93 -21.83
C ARG A 44 5.55 -9.71 -21.68
N ILE A 45 5.69 -9.17 -20.47
CA ILE A 45 6.50 -7.97 -20.24
C ILE A 45 8.00 -8.29 -20.26
N ARG A 46 8.44 -9.36 -19.56
CA ARG A 46 9.87 -9.70 -19.40
C ARG A 46 10.15 -11.21 -19.28
N GLU A 47 9.33 -12.06 -19.88
CA GLU A 47 9.47 -13.53 -19.86
C GLU A 47 9.44 -14.17 -18.46
N PHE A 48 9.12 -13.39 -17.42
CA PHE A 48 8.97 -13.87 -16.06
C PHE A 48 7.74 -14.76 -15.94
N SER A 49 8.00 -16.08 -15.94
CA SER A 49 6.98 -17.10 -15.81
C SER A 49 6.66 -17.37 -14.33
N ASN A 50 5.42 -17.77 -14.05
CA ASN A 50 4.93 -18.10 -12.70
C ASN A 50 4.98 -16.94 -11.68
N VAL A 51 4.99 -15.69 -12.15
CA VAL A 51 4.93 -14.51 -11.28
C VAL A 51 3.49 -14.05 -11.11
N ILE A 52 3.03 -14.00 -9.85
CA ILE A 52 1.66 -13.60 -9.48
C ILE A 52 1.60 -12.20 -8.85
N GLY A 53 2.73 -11.52 -8.75
CA GLY A 53 2.87 -10.18 -8.21
C GLY A 53 4.34 -9.79 -8.05
N ALA A 54 4.62 -8.50 -8.03
CA ALA A 54 5.91 -7.95 -7.66
C ALA A 54 5.77 -7.22 -6.32
N ILE A 55 6.65 -7.53 -5.36
CA ILE A 55 6.62 -6.96 -4.00
C ILE A 55 7.78 -5.98 -3.82
N ASP A 56 7.49 -4.83 -3.22
CA ASP A 56 8.51 -3.86 -2.81
C ASP A 56 8.01 -3.00 -1.62
N GLY A 57 8.93 -2.29 -0.98
CA GLY A 57 8.69 -1.40 0.15
C GLY A 57 9.13 0.04 -0.10
N SER A 58 8.43 1.01 0.47
CA SER A 58 8.79 2.42 0.45
C SER A 58 8.72 3.03 1.85
N HIS A 59 9.70 3.87 2.18
CA HIS A 59 9.74 4.60 3.43
C HIS A 59 8.95 5.91 3.28
N ILE A 60 7.85 6.05 4.01
CA ILE A 60 7.01 7.24 4.04
C ILE A 60 7.42 8.10 5.23
N PRO A 61 7.99 9.31 5.02
CA PRO A 61 8.36 10.18 6.12
C PRO A 61 7.15 10.59 6.96
N ILE A 62 7.31 10.59 8.28
CA ILE A 62 6.29 11.02 9.24
C ILE A 62 6.87 12.03 10.23
N LYS A 63 5.99 12.73 10.96
CA LYS A 63 6.40 13.38 12.21
C LYS A 63 6.68 12.31 13.26
N ALA A 64 7.54 12.61 14.22
CA ALA A 64 7.82 11.70 15.33
C ALA A 64 6.49 11.23 15.99
N PRO A 65 6.24 9.91 16.07
CA PRO A 65 5.04 9.43 16.71
C PRO A 65 5.12 9.66 18.22
N HIS A 66 3.96 9.80 18.86
CA HIS A 66 3.88 10.01 20.31
C HIS A 66 4.27 8.75 21.11
N LEU A 67 3.99 7.58 20.53
CA LEU A 67 4.31 6.28 21.11
C LEU A 67 5.53 5.71 20.39
N PHE A 68 6.52 5.27 21.17
CA PHE A 68 7.73 4.60 20.69
C PHE A 68 8.45 5.32 19.53
N PRO A 69 8.76 6.63 19.63
CA PRO A 69 9.37 7.40 18.54
C PRO A 69 10.69 6.82 18.03
N VAL A 70 11.46 6.16 18.91
CA VAL A 70 12.76 5.55 18.57
C VAL A 70 12.60 4.46 17.51
N ASP A 71 11.51 3.68 17.57
CA ASP A 71 11.28 2.56 16.64
C ASP A 71 11.10 3.05 15.20
N TYR A 72 10.58 4.27 15.03
CA TYR A 72 10.32 4.87 13.72
C TYR A 72 11.46 5.74 13.20
N PHE A 73 12.55 5.91 13.97
CA PHE A 73 13.66 6.77 13.59
C PHE A 73 14.75 5.97 12.85
N ASN A 74 15.01 6.31 11.58
CA ASN A 74 16.03 5.61 10.80
C ASN A 74 17.45 6.16 11.01
N ARG A 75 18.42 5.37 10.54
CA ARG A 75 19.83 5.76 10.39
C ARG A 75 20.09 7.00 9.52
N LYS A 76 19.11 7.43 8.71
CA LYS A 76 19.20 8.63 7.86
C LYS A 76 18.73 9.90 8.58
N GLY A 77 18.38 9.79 9.87
CA GLY A 77 18.07 10.94 10.73
C GLY A 77 16.63 11.45 10.61
N PHE A 78 15.68 10.63 10.16
CA PHE A 78 14.26 11.02 10.09
C PHE A 78 13.31 9.89 10.49
N TYR A 79 12.09 10.26 10.89
CA TYR A 79 11.03 9.32 11.25
C TYR A 79 10.26 8.87 10.00
N PHE A 80 9.98 7.57 9.89
CA PHE A 80 9.26 7.02 8.74
C PHE A 80 8.43 5.79 9.13
N ILE A 81 7.43 5.49 8.32
CA ILE A 81 6.74 4.20 8.30
C ILE A 81 7.01 3.48 6.98
N VAL A 82 6.87 2.17 6.96
CA VAL A 82 6.95 1.36 5.75
C VAL A 82 5.57 1.25 5.10
N LEU A 83 5.53 1.45 3.78
CA LEU A 83 4.50 0.95 2.88
C LEU A 83 5.09 -0.24 2.13
N GLN A 84 4.59 -1.45 2.36
CA GLN A 84 4.84 -2.61 1.52
C GLN A 84 3.66 -2.79 0.57
N ALA A 85 3.94 -3.08 -0.70
CA ALA A 85 2.91 -3.32 -1.68
C ALA A 85 3.26 -4.50 -2.57
N VAL A 86 2.25 -5.28 -2.94
CA VAL A 86 2.31 -6.21 -4.07
C VAL A 86 1.54 -5.62 -5.23
N VAL A 87 2.14 -5.60 -6.42
CA VAL A 87 1.50 -5.09 -7.64
C VAL A 87 1.46 -6.12 -8.76
N ASP A 88 0.46 -6.02 -9.64
CA ASP A 88 0.41 -6.83 -10.85
C ASP A 88 1.27 -6.23 -11.98
N HIS A 89 1.29 -6.94 -13.11
CA HIS A 89 2.02 -6.54 -14.32
C HIS A 89 1.55 -5.20 -14.92
N GLU A 90 0.36 -4.71 -14.57
CA GLU A 90 -0.16 -3.40 -14.95
C GLU A 90 0.12 -2.33 -13.89
N LYS A 91 0.94 -2.65 -12.88
CA LYS A 91 1.28 -1.78 -11.73
C LYS A 91 0.06 -1.45 -10.85
N LYS A 92 -0.98 -2.30 -10.85
CA LYS A 92 -2.13 -2.16 -9.94
C LYS A 92 -1.83 -2.86 -8.62
N PHE A 93 -2.18 -2.23 -7.50
CA PHE A 93 -2.04 -2.83 -6.18
C PHE A 93 -2.94 -4.07 -6.04
N LEU A 94 -2.32 -5.17 -5.60
CA LEU A 94 -2.97 -6.45 -5.25
C LEU A 94 -3.05 -6.63 -3.74
N ASP A 95 -2.07 -6.10 -3.01
CA ASP A 95 -2.01 -6.12 -1.56
C ASP A 95 -1.20 -4.91 -1.06
N ILE A 96 -1.54 -4.38 0.11
CA ILE A 96 -0.79 -3.31 0.77
C ILE A 96 -0.71 -3.55 2.29
N CYS A 97 0.43 -3.23 2.88
CA CYS A 97 0.62 -3.19 4.33
C CYS A 97 1.36 -1.90 4.72
N VAL A 98 0.82 -1.15 5.68
CA VAL A 98 1.33 0.19 6.04
C VAL A 98 1.38 0.37 7.55
N GLY A 99 2.43 1.04 8.05
CA GLY A 99 2.43 1.63 9.39
C GLY A 99 3.43 1.04 10.38
N TRP A 100 4.10 -0.05 10.00
CA TRP A 100 5.22 -0.59 10.78
C TRP A 100 6.53 0.13 10.40
N PRO A 101 7.49 0.26 11.35
CA PRO A 101 8.82 0.78 11.06
C PRO A 101 9.65 -0.11 10.13
#